data_AF-A0A968IM11-F1
#
_entry.id   AF-A0A968IM11-F1
#
_cell.length_a   1.000
_cell.length_b   1.000
_cell.length_c   1.000
_cell.angle_alpha   90.00
_cell.angle_beta   90.00
_cell.angle_gamma   90.00
#
_symmetry.space_group_name_H-M   'P 1'
#
loop_
_entity.id
_entity.type
_entity.pdbx_description
1 polymer ?
#
loop_
_entity_poly.entity_id
_entity_poly.type
_entity_poly.pdbx_seq_one_letter_code
_entity_poly.pdbx_strand_id
1 'polypeptide(L)'
;MVHKILVALDQSEMSTQVFEQAISLAKDTHASLMLLNVLSPFEKAYSSASYPGSNGVFFGASEQTVQFYVEHWKRLEQESIEWLRSLEAKAIKAGVEP
;
A
#
# COMPACT_ATOMS: atom_id res chain seq x y z
N MET A 1 23.31 7.81 -12.33
CA MET A 1 23.10 6.55 -11.59
C MET A 1 21.81 6.66 -10.80
N VAL A 2 21.08 5.56 -10.65
CA VAL A 2 19.90 5.50 -9.79
C VAL A 2 20.37 5.14 -8.39
N HIS A 3 20.04 5.95 -7.39
CA HIS A 3 20.46 5.74 -6.00
C HIS A 3 19.30 5.36 -5.07
N LYS A 4 18.06 5.61 -5.52
CA LYS A 4 16.82 5.29 -4.80
C LYS A 4 15.78 4.83 -5.79
N ILE A 5 15.07 3.76 -5.46
CA ILE A 5 13.99 3.19 -6.26
C ILE A 5 12.72 3.27 -5.41
N LEU A 6 11.68 3.94 -5.91
CA LEU A 6 10.35 3.93 -5.30
C LEU A 6 9.50 2.87 -6.00
N VAL A 7 9.01 1.90 -5.22
CA VAL A 7 8.18 0.80 -5.72
C VAL A 7 6.75 1.00 -5.22
N ALA A 8 5.86 1.35 -6.15
CA ALA A 8 4.43 1.41 -5.87
C ALA A 8 3.83 0.00 -5.99
N LEU A 9 3.19 -0.45 -4.91
CA LEU A 9 2.67 -1.80 -4.75
C LEU A 9 1.21 -1.77 -4.31
N ASP A 10 0.46 -2.76 -4.78
CA ASP A 10 -0.89 -3.11 -4.37
C ASP A 10 -0.96 -4.60 -4.00
N GLN A 11 -2.12 -5.11 -3.58
CA GLN A 11 -2.27 -6.52 -3.23
C GLN A 11 -2.44 -7.46 -4.45
N SER A 12 -2.08 -7.00 -5.66
CA SER A 12 -2.17 -7.84 -6.86
C SER A 12 -1.00 -8.82 -6.97
N GLU A 13 -1.20 -9.91 -7.71
CA GLU A 13 -0.11 -10.83 -8.06
C GLU A 13 1.00 -10.13 -8.85
N MET A 14 0.65 -9.15 -9.68
CA MET A 14 1.61 -8.36 -10.47
C MET A 14 2.58 -7.60 -9.56
N SER A 15 2.10 -7.04 -8.44
CA SER A 15 2.96 -6.34 -7.48
C SER A 15 4.03 -7.25 -6.85
N THR A 16 3.78 -8.55 -6.77
CA THR A 16 4.82 -9.50 -6.33
C THR A 16 5.97 -9.55 -7.33
N GLN A 17 5.67 -9.61 -8.63
CA GLN A 17 6.68 -9.62 -9.69
C GLN A 17 7.42 -8.28 -9.76
N VAL A 18 6.72 -7.15 -9.62
CA VAL A 18 7.31 -5.81 -9.59
C VAL A 18 8.29 -5.69 -8.42
N PHE A 19 7.93 -6.17 -7.24
CA PHE A 19 8.80 -6.17 -6.07
C PHE A 19 10.08 -6.99 -6.28
N GLU A 20 9.97 -8.19 -6.85
CA GLU A 20 11.13 -9.04 -7.16
C GLU A 20 12.09 -8.38 -8.16
N GLN A 21 11.55 -7.73 -9.20
CA GLN A 21 12.37 -7.00 -10.17
C GLN A 21 13.04 -5.78 -9.56
N ALA A 22 12.33 -5.07 -8.66
CA ALA A 22 12.91 -3.93 -7.95
C ALA A 22 14.08 -4.36 -7.05
N ILE A 23 13.99 -5.51 -6.38
CA ILE A 23 15.11 -6.09 -5.63
C ILE A 23 16.31 -6.37 -6.54
N SER A 24 16.07 -7.01 -7.70
CA SER A 24 17.15 -7.31 -8.65
C SER A 24 17.84 -6.03 -9.11
N LEU A 25 17.05 -5.01 -9.49
CA LEU A 25 17.56 -3.73 -9.94
C LEU A 25 18.35 -3.00 -8.83
N ALA A 26 17.84 -3.02 -7.60
CA ALA A 26 18.50 -2.39 -6.46
C ALA A 26 19.86 -3.03 -6.15
N LYS A 27 19.96 -4.36 -6.27
CA LYS A 27 21.23 -5.09 -6.12
C LYS A 27 22.26 -4.68 -7.16
N ASP A 28 21.86 -4.67 -8.43
CA ASP A 28 22.77 -4.38 -9.54
C ASP A 28 23.24 -2.92 -9.55
N THR A 29 22.45 -2.03 -8.95
CA THR A 29 22.70 -0.57 -8.93
C THR A 29 23.18 -0.04 -7.59
N HIS A 30 23.22 -0.87 -6.54
CA HIS A 30 23.43 -0.46 -5.15
C HIS A 30 22.50 0.68 -4.72
N ALA A 31 21.25 0.67 -5.22
CA ALA A 31 20.23 1.64 -4.85
C ALA A 31 19.49 1.20 -3.59
N SER A 32 19.00 2.17 -2.81
CA SER A 32 18.04 1.89 -1.73
C SER A 32 16.62 1.77 -2.27
N LEU A 33 15.73 1.09 -1.53
CA LEU A 33 14.42 0.68 -2.00
C LEU A 33 13.30 1.19 -1.08
N MET A 34 12.57 2.19 -1.57
CA MET A 34 11.41 2.77 -0.90
C MET A 34 10.13 2.05 -1.35
N LEU A 35 9.29 1.67 -0.40
CA LEU A 35 8.02 0.98 -0.66
C LEU A 35 6.82 1.91 -0.42
N LEU A 36 5.83 1.84 -1.32
CA LEU A 36 4.62 2.64 -1.25
C LEU A 36 3.40 1.78 -1.56
N ASN A 37 2.37 1.87 -0.74
CA ASN A 37 1.02 1.40 -1.06
C ASN A 37 0.04 2.57 -0.97
N VAL A 38 -0.83 2.70 -1.96
CA VAL A 38 -1.84 3.76 -2.02
C VAL A 38 -3.20 3.12 -1.78
N LEU A 39 -3.86 3.50 -0.70
CA LEU A 39 -5.23 3.07 -0.43
C LEU A 39 -6.20 3.97 -1.17
N SER A 40 -6.95 3.39 -2.10
CA SER A 40 -7.91 4.13 -2.95
C SER A 40 -9.34 3.69 -2.66
N PRO A 41 -10.29 4.61 -2.40
CA PRO A 41 -11.70 4.26 -2.21
C PRO A 41 -12.35 3.69 -3.47
N PHE A 42 -11.70 3.86 -4.63
CA PHE A 42 -12.16 3.38 -5.93
C PHE A 42 -11.64 1.98 -6.27
N GLU A 43 -10.71 1.44 -5.47
CA GLU A 43 -10.24 0.07 -5.65
C GLU A 43 -11.22 -0.91 -5.01
N LYS A 44 -11.55 -1.96 -5.75
CA LYS A 44 -12.50 -2.99 -5.31
C LYS A 44 -12.08 -3.68 -4.00
N ALA A 45 -10.77 -3.79 -3.75
CA ALA A 45 -10.21 -4.36 -2.54
C ALA A 45 -10.50 -3.50 -1.29
N TYR A 46 -10.71 -2.19 -1.47
CA TYR A 46 -10.91 -1.21 -0.39
C TYR A 46 -12.30 -0.56 -0.42
N SER A 47 -13.10 -0.84 -1.46
CA SER A 47 -14.49 -0.41 -1.54
C SER A 47 -15.34 -1.20 -0.55
N SER A 48 -15.48 -0.69 0.68
CA SER A 48 -16.54 -1.17 1.57
C SER A 48 -17.90 -0.90 0.93
N ALA A 49 -18.84 -1.84 1.06
CA ALA A 49 -20.22 -1.72 0.57
C ALA A 49 -20.97 -0.49 1.14
N SER A 50 -20.39 0.18 2.14
CA SER A 50 -20.95 1.31 2.88
C SER A 50 -20.26 2.64 2.57
N TYR A 51 -19.48 2.77 1.49
CA TYR A 51 -18.88 4.07 1.08
C TYR A 51 -19.98 5.13 0.95
N PRO A 52 -20.08 6.10 1.88
CA PRO A 52 -21.17 7.06 1.89
C PRO A 52 -20.85 8.15 0.87
N GLY A 53 -21.30 7.90 -0.36
CA GLY A 53 -21.32 8.87 -1.45
C GLY A 53 -20.15 8.67 -2.40
N SER A 54 -20.45 8.16 -3.60
CA SER A 54 -19.55 8.06 -4.77
C SER A 54 -18.80 9.36 -5.12
N ASN A 55 -19.16 10.48 -4.50
CA ASN A 55 -18.63 11.82 -4.74
C ASN A 55 -17.86 12.40 -3.53
N GLY A 56 -17.59 11.62 -2.47
CA GLY A 56 -16.89 12.09 -1.26
C GLY A 56 -17.74 12.92 -0.30
N VAL A 57 -19.06 12.79 -0.39
CA VAL A 57 -20.03 13.65 0.31
C VAL A 57 -20.88 12.78 1.25
N PHE A 58 -20.59 12.84 2.56
CA PHE A 58 -21.26 12.13 3.65
C PHE A 58 -22.70 12.63 3.95
N PHE A 59 -23.37 13.30 3.01
CA PHE A 59 -24.69 13.87 3.26
C PHE A 59 -25.71 12.76 3.54
N GLY A 60 -26.31 12.80 4.74
CA GLY A 60 -27.30 11.83 5.20
C GLY A 60 -26.75 10.58 5.88
N ALA A 61 -25.43 10.44 6.04
CA ALA A 61 -24.85 9.35 6.84
C ALA A 61 -25.06 9.59 8.33
N SER A 62 -25.41 8.53 9.08
CA SER A 62 -25.46 8.61 10.54
C SER A 62 -24.03 8.73 11.11
N GLU A 63 -23.89 9.29 12.31
CA GLU A 63 -22.59 9.35 13.00
C GLU A 63 -21.95 7.97 13.14
N GLN A 64 -22.75 6.94 13.40
CA GLN A 64 -22.30 5.55 13.49
C GLN A 64 -21.72 5.03 12.16
N THR A 65 -22.35 5.37 11.03
CA THR A 65 -21.83 5.02 9.69
C THR A 65 -20.51 5.72 9.40
N VAL A 66 -20.38 7.00 9.78
CA VAL A 66 -19.13 7.75 9.65
C VAL A 66 -18.02 7.11 10.50
N GLN A 67 -18.31 6.80 11.76
CA GLN A 67 -17.35 6.17 12.67
C GLN A 67 -16.88 4.81 12.15
N PHE A 68 -17.80 3.93 11.74
CA PHE A 68 -17.47 2.63 11.16
C PHE A 68 -16.56 2.76 9.93
N TYR A 69 -16.86 3.72 9.04
CA TYR A 69 -16.04 3.98 7.87
C TYR A 69 -14.62 4.45 8.25
N VAL A 70 -14.51 5.40 9.18
CA VAL A 70 -13.20 5.89 9.66
C VAL A 70 -12.37 4.77 10.30
N GLU A 71 -12.98 3.93 11.13
CA GLU A 71 -12.31 2.78 11.75
C GLU A 71 -11.86 1.76 10.70
N HIS A 72 -12.67 1.53 9.67
CA HIS A 72 -12.29 0.65 8.57
C HIS A 72 -11.04 1.16 7.83
N TRP A 73 -10.96 2.47 7.54
CA TRP A 73 -9.77 3.06 6.89
C TRP A 73 -8.52 2.98 7.76
N LYS A 74 -8.65 3.24 9.06
CA LYS A 74 -7.52 3.10 10.00
C LYS A 74 -6.99 1.66 10.02
N ARG A 75 -7.88 0.67 9.97
CA ARG A 75 -7.48 -0.74 9.89
C ARG A 75 -6.74 -1.04 8.59
N LEU A 76 -7.25 -0.58 7.45
CA LEU A 76 -6.60 -0.77 6.15
C LEU A 76 -5.21 -0.11 6.10
N GLU A 77 -5.08 1.09 6.66
CA GLU A 77 -3.80 1.79 6.79
C GLU A 77 -2.80 0.98 7.62
N GLN A 78 -3.23 0.46 8.77
CA GLN A 78 -2.37 -0.36 9.61
C GLN A 78 -1.96 -1.67 8.93
N GLU A 79 -2.90 -2.38 8.30
CA GLU A 79 -2.63 -3.60 7.52
C GLU A 79 -1.65 -3.33 6.37
N SER A 80 -1.79 -2.19 5.69
CA SER A 80 -0.88 -1.76 4.63
C SER A 80 0.53 -1.52 5.16
N ILE A 81 0.68 -0.80 6.27
CA ILE A 81 1.99 -0.53 6.89
C ILE A 81 2.65 -1.84 7.35
N GLU A 82 1.90 -2.74 7.99
CA GLU A 82 2.43 -4.04 8.43
C GLU A 82 2.88 -4.90 7.25
N TRP A 83 2.12 -4.89 6.16
CA TRP A 83 2.50 -5.56 4.92
C TRP A 83 3.76 -4.96 4.30
N LEU A 84 3.87 -3.62 4.20
CA LEU A 84 5.06 -2.94 3.69
C LEU A 84 6.31 -3.26 4.53
N ARG A 85 6.18 -3.31 5.86
CA ARG A 85 7.28 -3.75 6.76
C ARG A 85 7.70 -5.20 6.51
N SER A 86 6.75 -6.08 6.18
CA SER A 86 7.06 -7.46 5.82
C SER A 86 7.88 -7.56 4.53
N LEU A 87 7.61 -6.67 3.57
CA LEU A 87 8.35 -6.57 2.31
C LEU A 87 9.73 -5.93 2.52
N GLU A 88 9.82 -4.89 3.33
CA GLU A 88 11.10 -4.31 3.78
C GLU A 88 12.01 -5.38 4.39
N ALA A 89 11.49 -6.20 5.31
CA ALA A 89 12.25 -7.29 5.90
C ALA A 89 12.76 -8.31 4.86
N LYS A 90 11.97 -8.58 3.81
CA LYS A 90 12.39 -9.44 2.69
C LYS A 90 13.50 -8.77 1.86
N ALA A 91 13.40 -7.47 1.59
CA ALA A 91 14.42 -6.72 0.86
C ALA A 91 15.76 -6.69 1.64
N ILE A 92 15.71 -6.42 2.95
CA ILE A 92 16.88 -6.47 3.84
C ILE A 92 17.51 -7.86 3.81
N LYS A 93 16.71 -8.93 3.94
CA LYS A 93 17.20 -10.31 3.87
C LYS A 93 17.84 -10.64 2.52
N ALA A 94 17.40 -9.98 1.45
CA ALA A 94 17.99 -10.12 0.13
C ALA A 94 19.31 -9.30 -0.03
N GLY A 95 19.67 -8.46 0.95
CA GLY A 95 20.87 -7.62 0.90
C GLY A 95 20.65 -6.25 0.25
N VAL A 96 19.42 -5.76 0.23
CA VAL A 96 19.05 -4.43 -0.28
C VAL A 96 18.74 -3.50 0.89
N GLU A 97 19.25 -2.27 0.84
CA GLU A 97 18.92 -1.23 1.81
C GLU A 97 17.52 -0.66 1.54
N PRO A 98 16.66 -0.49 2.56
CA PRO A 98 15.41 0.26 2.43
C PRO A 98 15.65 1.78 2.19
#